data_AF-A0A7L2GG69-F1
#
_entry.id   AF-A0A7L2GG69-F1
#
_cell.length_a   1.000
_cell.length_b   1.000
_cell.length_c   1.000
_cell.angle_alpha   90.00
_cell.angle_beta   90.00
_cell.angle_gamma   90.00
#
_symmetry.space_group_name_H-M   'P 1'
#
loop_
_entity.id
_entity.type
_entity.pdbx_description
1 polymer ?
#
loop_
_entity_poly.entity_id
_entity_poly.type
_entity_poly.pdbx_seq_one_letter_code
_entity_poly.pdbx_strand_id
1 'polypeptide(L)'
;GSGPLAMTVCVLGSPTAFLPVLLEGGTRCPGAMVLCLSPAWATRVPSETSPGAWSLLLSRGVSFEVGGHSALDTFVPPRRATYVTGTFAAGDAEGGWVAELARDLDCPTGGSGPLARRLEDTLGTRWVLAARAGLPVPPTLAFVLGSRGDLPAEPVAAGVRVVRLEDPQGQESLVQEE
;
A
#
# COMPACT_ATOMS: atom_id res chain seq x y z
N GLY A 1 25.85 6.19 25.08
CA GLY A 1 25.16 7.42 24.69
C GLY A 1 24.67 7.24 23.29
N SER A 2 23.36 7.18 23.08
CA SER A 2 22.77 7.09 21.74
C SER A 2 22.43 8.51 21.33
N GLY A 3 23.21 9.08 20.41
CA GLY A 3 22.77 10.28 19.70
C GLY A 3 21.49 9.96 18.93
N PRO A 4 20.68 10.96 18.55
CA PRO A 4 19.48 10.69 17.77
C PRO A 4 19.91 10.00 16.48
N LEU A 5 19.48 8.76 16.28
CA LEU A 5 19.55 8.14 14.95
C LEU A 5 18.75 9.07 14.04
N ALA A 6 19.45 9.85 13.20
CA ALA A 6 18.85 10.85 12.33
C ALA A 6 17.83 10.26 11.34
N MET A 7 17.81 8.93 11.23
CA MET A 7 16.95 8.14 10.37
C MET A 7 16.20 7.08 11.18
N THR A 8 14.91 6.96 10.91
CA THR A 8 14.04 5.85 11.37
C THR A 8 13.22 5.39 10.17
N VAL A 9 13.52 4.20 9.66
CA VAL A 9 12.75 3.56 8.60
C VAL A 9 11.72 2.65 9.26
N CYS A 10 10.46 3.06 9.24
CA CYS A 10 9.36 2.27 9.78
C CYS A 10 8.76 1.38 8.70
N VAL A 11 8.77 0.07 8.93
CA VAL A 11 8.04 -0.91 8.12
C VAL A 11 6.78 -1.29 8.87
N LEU A 12 5.62 -0.99 8.29
CA LEU A 12 4.30 -1.29 8.84
C LEU A 12 3.78 -2.62 8.28
N GLY A 13 3.30 -3.49 9.16
CA GLY A 13 2.58 -4.71 8.77
C GLY A 13 3.42 -5.98 8.91
N SER A 14 3.11 -6.97 8.07
CA SER A 14 3.75 -8.28 8.15
C SER A 14 5.23 -8.22 7.70
N PRO A 15 6.16 -8.90 8.41
CA PRO A 15 7.57 -8.93 8.02
C PRO A 15 7.82 -9.67 6.71
N THR A 16 6.91 -10.57 6.27
CA THR A 16 7.21 -11.53 5.19
C THR A 16 7.69 -10.88 3.90
N ALA A 17 7.06 -9.78 3.47
CA ALA A 17 7.43 -9.08 2.24
C ALA A 17 8.69 -8.20 2.39
N PHE A 18 9.10 -7.89 3.63
CA PHE A 18 10.14 -6.91 3.93
C PHE A 18 11.34 -7.48 4.68
N LEU A 19 11.32 -8.76 5.07
CA LEU A 19 12.38 -9.36 5.87
C LEU A 19 13.77 -9.20 5.24
N PRO A 20 13.98 -9.41 3.92
CA PRO A 20 15.28 -9.15 3.31
C PRO A 20 15.73 -7.69 3.44
N VAL A 21 14.80 -6.75 3.29
CA VAL A 21 15.06 -5.31 3.41
C VAL A 21 15.38 -4.94 4.86
N LEU A 22 14.68 -5.51 5.83
CA LEU A 22 14.91 -5.30 7.25
C LEU A 22 16.28 -5.83 7.69
N LEU A 23 16.68 -7.01 7.22
CA LEU A 23 17.98 -7.62 7.56
C LEU A 23 19.17 -6.88 6.93
N GLU A 24 19.08 -6.55 5.63
CA GLU A 24 20.14 -5.78 4.96
C GLU A 24 20.19 -4.36 5.55
N GLY A 25 19.04 -3.73 5.75
CA GLY A 25 18.96 -2.40 6.36
C GLY A 25 19.51 -2.38 7.79
N GLY A 26 19.26 -3.40 8.61
CA GLY A 26 19.83 -3.53 9.96
C GLY A 26 21.34 -3.76 9.94
N THR A 27 21.88 -4.34 8.87
CA THR A 27 23.33 -4.48 8.66
C THR A 27 23.97 -3.15 8.25
N ARG A 28 23.30 -2.36 7.40
CA ARG A 28 23.81 -1.06 6.90
C ARG A 28 23.62 0.09 7.88
N CYS A 29 22.47 0.10 8.56
CA CYS A 29 22.02 1.16 9.45
C CYS A 29 21.46 0.52 10.73
N PRO A 30 22.33 0.00 11.62
CA PRO A 30 21.90 -0.73 12.81
C PRO A 30 20.98 0.13 13.69
N GLY A 31 19.86 -0.45 14.11
CA GLY A 31 18.83 0.22 14.90
C GLY A 31 18.00 1.27 14.15
N ALA A 32 18.26 1.57 12.87
CA ALA A 32 17.46 2.50 12.07
C ALA A 32 16.21 1.85 11.46
N MET A 33 16.28 0.55 11.16
CA MET A 33 15.18 -0.24 10.64
C MET A 33 14.28 -0.71 11.78
N VAL A 34 13.01 -0.31 11.75
CA VAL A 34 12.04 -0.67 12.78
C VAL A 34 10.80 -1.27 12.13
N LEU A 35 10.48 -2.50 12.49
CA LEU A 35 9.24 -3.17 12.11
C LEU A 35 8.15 -2.90 13.17
N CYS A 36 7.05 -2.31 12.73
CA CYS A 36 5.87 -2.09 13.53
C CYS A 36 4.79 -3.11 13.15
N LEU A 37 4.46 -4.00 14.09
CA LEU A 37 3.54 -5.12 13.87
C LEU A 37 2.10 -4.83 14.30
N SER A 38 1.87 -3.73 15.01
CA SER A 38 0.57 -3.40 15.59
C SER A 38 0.32 -1.89 15.55
N PRO A 39 -0.90 -1.44 15.22
CA PRO A 39 -1.23 -0.02 15.24
C PRO A 39 -1.10 0.59 16.64
N ALA A 40 -1.23 -0.19 17.71
CA ALA A 40 -1.07 0.27 19.09
C ALA A 40 0.37 0.70 19.44
N TRP A 41 1.34 0.37 18.60
CA TRP A 41 2.75 0.75 18.79
C TRP A 41 3.11 2.08 18.12
N ALA A 42 2.16 2.67 17.41
CA ALA A 42 2.36 3.91 16.69
C ALA A 42 1.26 4.92 17.01
N THR A 43 1.58 6.20 16.89
CA THR A 43 0.63 7.29 17.08
C THR A 43 0.89 8.34 16.02
N ARG A 44 -0.18 8.83 15.40
CA ARG A 44 -0.13 9.97 14.49
C ARG A 44 -0.31 11.24 15.31
N VAL A 45 0.58 12.20 15.12
CA VAL A 45 0.47 13.54 15.72
C VAL A 45 0.51 14.58 14.60
N PRO A 46 -0.15 15.73 14.75
CA PRO A 46 -0.04 16.80 13.76
C PRO A 46 1.42 17.17 13.51
N SER A 47 1.80 17.32 12.24
CA SER A 47 3.15 17.73 11.89
C SER A 47 3.43 19.16 12.37
N GLU A 48 4.58 19.36 13.01
CA GLU A 48 5.07 20.68 13.39
C GLU A 48 5.59 21.48 12.19
N THR A 49 6.03 20.78 11.12
CA THR A 49 6.70 21.38 9.96
C THR A 49 5.82 21.48 8.73
N SER A 50 4.69 20.77 8.68
CA SER A 50 3.86 20.64 7.48
C SER A 50 2.38 20.70 7.84
N PRO A 51 1.74 21.88 7.74
CA PRO A 51 0.31 22.02 8.05
C PRO A 51 -0.55 21.04 7.25
N GLY A 52 -1.45 20.34 7.94
CA GLY A 52 -2.32 19.32 7.34
C GLY A 52 -1.69 17.93 7.18
N ALA A 53 -0.39 17.78 7.46
CA ALA A 53 0.30 16.49 7.47
C ALA A 53 0.46 15.94 8.89
N TRP A 54 0.86 14.67 8.98
CA TRP A 54 0.99 13.93 10.23
C TRP A 54 2.42 13.40 10.40
N SER A 55 2.95 13.51 11.61
CA SER A 55 4.14 12.80 12.05
C SER A 55 3.74 11.45 12.65
N LEU A 56 4.46 10.38 12.30
CA LEU A 56 4.27 9.06 12.89
C LEU A 56 5.30 8.83 14.01
N LEU A 57 4.83 8.61 15.23
CA LEU A 57 5.65 8.33 16.40
C LEU A 57 5.51 6.87 16.80
N LEU A 58 6.64 6.19 17.01
CA LEU A 58 6.71 4.80 17.43
C LEU A 58 6.99 4.73 18.92
N SER A 59 6.10 4.11 19.69
CA SER A 59 6.32 3.78 21.10
C SER A 59 7.01 2.42 21.26
N ARG A 60 6.83 1.51 20.30
CA ARG A 60 7.46 0.18 20.25
C ARG A 60 7.76 -0.23 18.82
N GLY A 61 8.66 -1.20 18.67
CA GLY A 61 8.92 -1.82 17.38
C GLY A 61 10.02 -2.86 17.47
N VAL A 62 10.14 -3.71 16.46
CA VAL A 62 11.25 -4.66 16.35
C VAL A 62 12.38 -3.98 15.58
N SER A 63 13.48 -3.68 16.24
CA SER A 63 14.69 -3.19 15.59
C SER A 63 15.47 -4.33 14.97
N PHE A 64 16.23 -4.01 13.92
CA PHE A 64 17.13 -4.93 13.27
C PHE A 64 18.56 -4.40 13.36
N GLU A 65 19.46 -5.29 13.72
CA GLU A 65 20.88 -5.03 14.00
C GLU A 65 21.76 -5.95 13.12
N VAL A 66 23.07 -5.70 13.17
CA VAL A 66 24.05 -6.46 12.38
C VAL A 66 23.99 -7.96 12.70
N GLY A 67 24.11 -8.80 11.67
CA GLY A 67 24.14 -10.25 11.82
C GLY A 67 22.77 -10.90 11.99
N GLY A 68 21.69 -10.18 11.65
CA GLY A 68 20.32 -10.69 11.71
C GLY A 68 19.73 -10.70 13.13
N HIS A 69 20.38 -10.02 14.07
CA HIS A 69 19.82 -9.83 15.41
C HIS A 69 18.64 -8.87 15.33
N SER A 70 17.56 -9.21 16.03
CA SER A 70 16.39 -8.36 16.15
C SER A 70 15.95 -8.28 17.61
N ALA A 71 15.55 -7.09 18.06
CA ALA A 71 15.10 -6.87 19.43
C ALA A 71 13.76 -6.14 19.43
N LEU A 72 12.89 -6.48 20.39
CA LEU A 72 11.67 -5.71 20.64
C LEU A 72 12.03 -4.51 21.52
N ASP A 73 12.03 -3.34 20.92
CA ASP A 73 12.34 -2.09 21.60
C ASP A 73 11.09 -1.37 22.08
N THR A 74 11.27 -0.60 23.16
CA THR A 74 10.32 0.39 23.65
C THR A 74 11.01 1.75 23.65
N PHE A 75 10.42 2.72 22.97
CA PHE A 75 11.01 4.04 22.77
C PHE A 75 10.41 5.04 23.75
N VAL A 76 11.24 5.56 24.66
CA VAL A 76 10.88 6.61 25.61
C VAL A 76 11.95 7.72 25.54
N PRO A 77 11.64 8.90 24.96
CA PRO A 77 10.37 9.28 24.33
C PRO A 77 10.08 8.49 23.03
N PRO A 78 8.82 8.48 22.54
CA PRO A 78 8.48 7.86 21.26
C PRO A 78 9.36 8.36 20.12
N ARG A 79 9.77 7.44 19.25
CA ARG A 79 10.69 7.73 18.14
C ARG A 79 9.93 8.13 16.89
N ARG A 80 10.26 9.27 16.29
CA ARG A 80 9.66 9.72 15.03
C ARG A 80 10.17 8.89 13.85
N ALA A 81 9.25 8.44 13.00
CA ALA A 81 9.56 7.84 11.71
C ALA A 81 9.99 8.92 10.70
N THR A 82 11.06 8.67 9.94
CA THR A 82 11.58 9.60 8.91
C THR A 82 11.38 9.06 7.50
N TYR A 83 10.97 7.79 7.38
CA TYR A 83 10.52 7.14 6.15
C TYR A 83 9.57 6.02 6.54
N VAL A 84 8.47 5.84 5.80
CA VAL A 84 7.48 4.79 6.10
C VAL A 84 7.20 3.94 4.87
N THR A 85 7.23 2.62 5.04
CA THR A 85 6.75 1.67 4.02
C THR A 85 5.95 0.56 4.70
N GLY A 86 5.30 -0.30 3.92
CA GLY A 86 4.52 -1.38 4.48
C GLY A 86 3.72 -2.17 3.45
N THR A 87 3.01 -3.19 3.93
CA THR A 87 2.13 -4.01 3.11
C THR A 87 0.81 -3.27 2.85
N PHE A 88 0.78 -2.44 1.82
CA PHE A 88 -0.44 -1.77 1.36
C PHE A 88 -1.27 -2.74 0.50
N ALA A 89 -2.12 -3.57 1.10
CA ALA A 89 -3.00 -4.49 0.36
C ALA A 89 -4.32 -3.80 -0.04
N ALA A 90 -4.83 -4.06 -1.25
CA ALA A 90 -6.09 -3.46 -1.70
C ALA A 90 -7.37 -4.13 -1.14
N GLY A 91 -7.25 -5.28 -0.46
CA GLY A 91 -8.37 -6.10 -0.02
C GLY A 91 -9.20 -5.57 1.17
N ASP A 92 -8.70 -4.58 1.91
CA ASP A 92 -9.48 -3.92 2.97
C ASP A 92 -10.22 -2.70 2.42
N ALA A 93 -11.55 -2.76 2.41
CA ALA A 93 -12.41 -1.70 1.90
C ALA A 93 -12.12 -0.33 2.55
N GLU A 94 -11.83 -0.33 3.85
CA GLU A 94 -11.45 0.84 4.68
C GLU A 94 -9.97 1.25 4.55
N GLY A 95 -9.14 0.45 3.87
CA GLY A 95 -7.69 0.60 3.88
C GLY A 95 -7.15 0.26 5.26
N GLY A 96 -6.77 -1.01 5.46
CA GLY A 96 -6.33 -1.54 6.75
C GLY A 96 -5.29 -0.65 7.44
N TRP A 97 -5.10 -0.85 8.74
CA TRP A 97 -4.35 0.06 9.63
C TRP A 97 -2.98 0.55 9.09
N VAL A 98 -2.29 -0.23 8.25
CA VAL A 98 -1.07 0.17 7.55
C VAL A 98 -1.30 1.39 6.65
N ALA A 99 -2.34 1.37 5.82
CA ALA A 99 -2.68 2.47 4.93
C ALA A 99 -3.17 3.69 5.71
N GLU A 100 -3.88 3.48 6.82
CA GLU A 100 -4.32 4.56 7.69
C GLU A 100 -3.16 5.26 8.40
N LEU A 101 -2.20 4.51 8.96
CA LEU A 101 -1.03 5.08 9.60
C LEU A 101 -0.12 5.81 8.60
N ALA A 102 -0.04 5.33 7.36
CA ALA A 102 0.78 5.93 6.31
C ALA A 102 0.12 7.12 5.60
N ARG A 103 -1.13 7.46 5.94
CA ARG A 103 -1.89 8.53 5.26
C ARG A 103 -1.36 9.90 5.64
N ASP A 104 -1.12 10.74 4.63
CA ASP A 104 -0.75 12.16 4.77
C ASP A 104 0.44 12.39 5.72
N LEU A 105 1.44 11.50 5.66
CA LEU A 105 2.62 11.64 6.49
C LEU A 105 3.51 12.79 6.01
N ASP A 106 4.16 13.46 6.95
CA ASP A 106 5.12 14.53 6.71
C ASP A 106 6.54 14.02 6.36
N CYS A 107 6.67 12.71 6.15
CA CYS A 107 7.88 12.06 5.69
C CYS A 107 7.60 11.22 4.43
N PRO A 108 8.63 10.93 3.62
CA PRO A 108 8.44 10.14 2.41
C PRO A 108 7.92 8.74 2.71
N THR A 109 7.05 8.23 1.83
CA THR A 109 6.52 6.86 1.91
C THR A 109 6.95 6.01 0.72
N GLY A 110 7.20 4.72 0.96
CA GLY A 110 7.53 3.73 -0.09
C GLY A 110 6.32 3.27 -0.91
N GLY A 111 5.12 3.69 -0.54
CA GLY A 111 3.87 3.35 -1.21
C GLY A 111 2.71 4.07 -0.54
N SER A 112 1.50 3.83 -1.05
CA SER A 112 0.27 4.33 -0.45
C SER A 112 -0.89 3.37 -0.73
N GLY A 113 -1.88 3.35 0.15
CA GLY A 113 -3.10 2.56 -0.03
C GLY A 113 -3.82 2.87 -1.35
N PRO A 114 -4.04 4.15 -1.72
CA PRO A 114 -4.67 4.50 -3.00
C PRO A 114 -3.89 3.99 -4.23
N LEU A 115 -2.55 4.08 -4.21
CA LEU A 115 -1.73 3.59 -5.31
C LEU A 115 -1.79 2.06 -5.42
N ALA A 116 -1.66 1.35 -4.30
CA ALA A 116 -1.76 -0.11 -4.28
C ALA A 116 -3.12 -0.59 -4.82
N ARG A 117 -4.22 0.05 -4.37
CA ARG A 117 -5.58 -0.25 -4.87
C ARG A 117 -5.70 -0.04 -6.38
N ARG A 118 -5.08 1.01 -6.93
CA ARG A 118 -5.06 1.26 -8.37
C ARG A 118 -4.27 0.21 -9.12
N LEU A 119 -3.09 -0.17 -8.62
CA LEU A 119 -2.21 -1.16 -9.26
C LEU A 119 -2.79 -2.57 -9.23
N GLU A 120 -3.56 -2.93 -8.19
CA GLU A 120 -4.23 -4.23 -8.11
C GLU A 120 -5.47 -4.32 -9.03
N ASP A 121 -6.08 -3.19 -9.39
CA ASP A 121 -7.11 -3.15 -10.42
C ASP A 121 -6.51 -3.32 -11.82
N THR A 122 -6.41 -4.58 -12.24
CA THR A 122 -5.82 -4.96 -13.52
C THR A 122 -6.55 -4.31 -14.70
N LEU A 123 -7.88 -4.24 -14.67
CA LEU A 123 -8.66 -3.65 -15.76
C LEU A 123 -8.47 -2.13 -15.82
N GLY A 124 -8.61 -1.43 -14.70
CA GLY A 124 -8.39 0.02 -14.65
C GLY A 124 -6.95 0.40 -14.99
N THR A 125 -5.96 -0.36 -14.51
CA THR A 125 -4.54 -0.13 -14.84
C THR A 125 -4.30 -0.29 -16.33
N ARG A 126 -4.74 -1.40 -16.95
CA ARG A 126 -4.59 -1.60 -18.41
C ARG A 126 -5.33 -0.54 -19.21
N TRP A 127 -6.50 -0.11 -18.75
CA TRP A 127 -7.23 0.98 -19.38
C TRP A 127 -6.44 2.30 -19.32
N VAL A 128 -5.90 2.68 -18.16
CA VAL A 128 -5.07 3.90 -18.04
C VAL A 128 -3.86 3.84 -18.97
N LEU A 129 -3.15 2.69 -18.98
CA LEU A 129 -1.96 2.51 -19.82
C LEU A 129 -2.29 2.61 -21.32
N ALA A 130 -3.34 1.92 -21.78
CA ALA A 130 -3.72 1.92 -23.19
C ALA A 130 -4.41 3.22 -23.63
N ALA A 131 -5.41 3.68 -22.89
CA ALA A 131 -6.27 4.80 -23.30
C ALA A 131 -5.63 6.16 -23.04
N ARG A 132 -4.89 6.33 -21.94
CA ARG A 132 -4.31 7.63 -21.57
C ARG A 132 -2.84 7.77 -21.92
N ALA A 133 -2.06 6.70 -21.77
CA ALA A 133 -0.62 6.74 -22.01
C ALA A 133 -0.21 6.19 -23.39
N GLY A 134 -1.14 5.59 -24.16
CA GLY A 134 -0.85 4.99 -25.46
C GLY A 134 0.15 3.84 -25.38
N LEU A 135 0.30 3.23 -24.20
CA LEU A 135 1.25 2.15 -23.96
C LEU A 135 0.65 0.81 -24.39
N PRO A 136 1.46 -0.09 -24.98
CA PRO A 136 1.00 -1.42 -25.34
C PRO A 136 0.61 -2.19 -24.07
N VAL A 137 -0.56 -2.80 -24.09
CA VAL A 137 -1.05 -3.69 -23.03
C VAL A 137 -1.43 -5.05 -23.63
N PRO A 138 -1.41 -6.13 -22.83
CA PRO A 138 -1.91 -7.43 -23.29
C PRO A 138 -3.37 -7.32 -23.78
N PRO A 139 -3.74 -7.98 -24.89
CA PRO A 139 -5.13 -8.08 -25.32
C PRO A 139 -6.03 -8.53 -24.17
N THR A 140 -7.03 -7.71 -23.84
CA THR A 140 -7.87 -7.90 -22.66
C THR A 140 -9.32 -7.85 -23.07
N LEU A 141 -10.04 -8.94 -22.82
CA LEU A 141 -11.50 -8.99 -22.83
C LEU A 141 -11.96 -9.02 -21.37
N ALA A 142 -12.72 -8.02 -20.94
CA ALA A 142 -13.24 -7.94 -19.58
C ALA A 142 -14.77 -7.91 -19.59
N PHE A 143 -15.37 -8.68 -18.69
CA PHE A 143 -16.80 -8.68 -18.44
C PHE A 143 -17.07 -7.93 -17.13
N VAL A 144 -17.97 -6.96 -17.16
CA VAL A 144 -18.27 -6.10 -16.00
C VAL A 144 -19.77 -6.11 -15.74
N LEU A 145 -20.16 -6.44 -14.52
CA LEU A 145 -21.54 -6.39 -14.07
C LEU A 145 -21.89 -4.96 -13.62
N GLY A 146 -22.96 -4.39 -14.17
CA GLY A 146 -23.42 -3.04 -13.82
C GLY A 146 -22.51 -1.89 -14.29
N SER A 147 -22.74 -0.69 -13.76
CA SER A 147 -21.97 0.52 -14.09
C SER A 147 -20.75 0.69 -13.17
N ARG A 148 -19.54 0.50 -13.73
CA ARG A 148 -18.28 0.88 -13.07
C ARG A 148 -17.96 2.34 -13.38
N GLY A 149 -18.20 3.25 -12.44
CA GLY A 149 -18.03 4.70 -12.63
C GLY A 149 -16.58 5.15 -12.89
N ASP A 150 -15.61 4.27 -12.65
CA ASP A 150 -14.18 4.46 -12.91
C ASP A 150 -13.75 4.04 -14.33
N LEU A 151 -14.64 3.38 -15.09
CA LEU A 151 -14.44 3.04 -16.50
C LEU A 151 -15.33 3.93 -17.39
N PRO A 152 -14.80 4.53 -18.47
CA PRO A 152 -15.61 5.34 -19.37
C PRO A 152 -16.72 4.52 -20.06
N ALA A 153 -17.74 5.24 -20.54
CA ALA A 153 -18.92 4.67 -21.21
C ALA A 153 -18.60 3.85 -22.46
N GLU A 154 -17.53 4.19 -23.19
CA GLU A 154 -17.16 3.53 -24.44
C GLU A 154 -15.67 3.12 -24.50
N PRO A 155 -15.33 1.95 -25.08
CA PRO A 155 -13.96 1.51 -25.28
C PRO A 155 -13.43 1.99 -26.63
N VAL A 156 -12.37 2.81 -26.66
CA VAL A 156 -11.56 3.04 -27.88
C VAL A 156 -10.06 2.93 -27.58
N ALA A 157 -9.69 2.10 -26.60
CA ALA A 157 -8.29 1.78 -26.35
C ALA A 157 -7.91 0.50 -27.10
N ALA A 158 -6.96 0.58 -28.03
CA ALA A 158 -6.46 -0.59 -28.75
C ALA A 158 -5.98 -1.65 -27.74
N GLY A 159 -6.53 -2.85 -27.82
CA GLY A 159 -6.17 -3.97 -26.95
C GLY A 159 -6.99 -4.16 -25.67
N VAL A 160 -7.95 -3.29 -25.33
CA VAL A 160 -8.86 -3.50 -24.19
C VAL A 160 -10.32 -3.41 -24.64
N ARG A 161 -11.05 -4.52 -24.54
CA ARG A 161 -12.48 -4.63 -24.83
C ARG A 161 -13.25 -4.91 -23.54
N VAL A 162 -14.20 -4.05 -23.21
CA VAL A 162 -15.09 -4.21 -22.05
C VAL A 162 -16.49 -4.59 -22.54
N VAL A 163 -17.03 -5.68 -22.02
CA VAL A 163 -18.39 -6.14 -22.24
C VAL A 163 -19.16 -5.92 -20.94
N ARG A 164 -20.18 -5.07 -20.98
CA ARG A 164 -21.06 -4.84 -19.83
C ARG A 164 -22.15 -5.90 -19.84
N LEU A 165 -22.23 -6.63 -18.74
CA LEU A 165 -23.30 -7.58 -18.49
C LEU A 165 -24.43 -6.81 -17.79
N GLU A 166 -25.59 -6.79 -18.43
CA GLU A 166 -26.83 -6.34 -17.80
C GLU A 166 -27.30 -7.41 -16.79
N ASP A 167 -28.06 -7.00 -15.77
CA ASP A 167 -28.58 -7.87 -14.71
C ASP A 167 -29.29 -9.09 -15.33
N PRO A 168 -29.08 -10.34 -14.86
CA PRO A 168 -29.58 -11.53 -15.55
C PRO A 168 -31.10 -11.76 -15.37
N GLN A 169 -31.88 -10.70 -15.15
CA GLN A 169 -33.34 -10.76 -15.13
C GLN A 169 -33.87 -11.04 -16.54
N GLY A 170 -33.91 -12.33 -16.91
CA GLY A 170 -34.43 -12.82 -18.19
C GLY A 170 -33.61 -13.92 -18.88
N GLN A 171 -32.46 -14.36 -18.33
CA GLN A 171 -31.60 -15.38 -18.96
C GLN A 171 -31.87 -16.83 -18.51
N GLU A 172 -33.04 -17.13 -17.93
CA GLU A 172 -33.41 -18.51 -17.55
C GLU A 172 -33.62 -19.45 -18.77
N SER A 173 -33.69 -18.90 -19.99
CA SER A 173 -33.99 -19.67 -21.22
C SER A 173 -32.76 -20.10 -22.04
N LEU A 174 -31.54 -19.72 -21.62
CA LEU A 174 -30.33 -19.92 -22.44
C LEU A 174 -29.47 -21.14 -22.06
N VAL A 175 -29.84 -21.87 -21.00
CA VAL A 175 -29.23 -23.17 -20.70
C VAL A 175 -30.25 -24.25 -21.05
N GLN A 176 -30.19 -24.76 -22.28
CA GLN A 176 -30.73 -26.09 -22.56
C GLN A 176 -29.67 -27.09 -22.11
N GLU A 177 -29.95 -27.80 -21.03
CA GLU A 177 -29.20 -29.03 -20.71
C GLU A 177 -29.41 -30.03 -21.86
N GLU A 178 -28.31 -30.64 -22.31
CA GLU A 178 -28.32 -31.79 -23.23
C GLU A 178 -28.87 -33.05 -22.56
#